data_AF-A0A918X547-F1
#
_entry.id   AF-A0A918X547-F1
#
_cell.length_a   1.000
_cell.length_b   1.000
_cell.length_c   1.000
_cell.angle_alpha   90.00
_cell.angle_beta   90.00
_cell.angle_gamma   90.00
#
_symmetry.space_group_name_H-M   'P 1'
#
loop_
_entity.id
_entity.type
_entity.pdbx_description
1 polymer ?
#
loop_
_entity_poly.entity_id
_entity_poly.type
_entity_poly.pdbx_seq_one_letter_code
_entity_poly.pdbx_strand_id
1 'polypeptide(L)'
;MKQEFDLLPSLTKGVESSSGAWAFIRDFDAHWLGAAPGSGDGWAQADLDAAEERLGVRLPAVLREAYLLFGRRQDLTSNHDVLLSPAELYVDDAEQALVFRHENQGAASWGILLDSLLEDDPAVFIRPDLADKSAERWEPWLERLSLCFVEIVLSESLHAEHEDEELCDFLDAPDDDDLALLPATNFVRLPFPSYPVGEETRWFLGHDVLVRDDDGTVLLARGRTPEALDRVRDLIPGDWLNDPR
;
A
#
# COMPACT_ATOMS: atom_id res chain seq x y z
N MET A 1 3.60 31.07 -3.79
CA MET A 1 2.48 30.24 -3.30
C MET A 1 2.87 28.80 -3.55
N LYS A 2 3.19 28.04 -2.50
CA LYS A 2 3.23 26.58 -2.64
C LYS A 2 1.78 26.15 -2.83
N GLN A 3 1.51 25.37 -3.86
CA GLN A 3 0.19 24.78 -4.07
C GLN A 3 -0.05 23.85 -2.86
N GLU A 4 -1.17 24.03 -2.18
CA GLU A 4 -1.57 23.15 -1.09
C GLU A 4 -1.85 21.77 -1.70
N PHE A 5 -1.25 20.72 -1.16
CA PHE A 5 -1.45 19.36 -1.65
C PHE A 5 -2.88 18.93 -1.38
N ASP A 6 -3.59 18.55 -2.44
CA ASP A 6 -4.93 17.99 -2.37
C ASP A 6 -4.84 16.50 -2.72
N LEU A 7 -5.12 15.65 -1.73
CA LEU A 7 -4.93 14.20 -1.84
C LEU A 7 -5.78 13.60 -2.95
N LEU A 8 -7.05 14.01 -3.05
CA LEU A 8 -7.99 13.36 -3.97
C LEU A 8 -7.62 13.60 -5.45
N PRO A 9 -7.45 14.85 -5.94
CA PRO A 9 -7.01 15.08 -7.32
C PRO A 9 -5.60 14.55 -7.61
N SER A 10 -4.72 14.48 -6.61
CA SER A 10 -3.40 13.90 -6.78
C SER A 10 -3.49 12.37 -6.94
N LEU A 11 -4.28 11.70 -6.10
CA LEU A 11 -4.52 10.26 -6.18
C LEU A 11 -5.20 9.87 -7.49
N THR A 12 -6.17 10.66 -7.97
CA THR A 12 -6.81 10.43 -9.29
C THR A 12 -5.77 10.34 -10.40
N LYS A 13 -4.77 11.24 -10.43
CA LYS A 13 -3.66 11.15 -11.40
C LYS A 13 -2.73 9.99 -11.07
N GLY A 14 -2.54 9.71 -9.78
CA GLY A 14 -1.75 8.61 -9.24
C GLY A 14 -2.16 7.26 -9.81
N VAL A 15 -3.46 7.01 -9.89
CA VAL A 15 -3.99 5.73 -10.36
C VAL A 15 -4.02 5.59 -11.89
N GLU A 16 -3.85 6.68 -12.65
CA GLU A 16 -3.94 6.69 -14.12
C GLU A 16 -2.64 6.27 -14.83
N SER A 17 -1.47 6.41 -14.21
CA SER A 17 -0.18 6.09 -14.84
C SER A 17 0.96 5.95 -13.83
N SER A 18 2.04 5.28 -14.22
CA SER A 18 3.26 5.18 -13.41
C SER A 18 3.87 6.55 -13.05
N SER A 19 3.93 7.47 -14.01
CA SER A 19 4.42 8.83 -13.76
C SER A 19 3.56 9.59 -12.74
N GLY A 20 2.24 9.36 -12.78
CA GLY A 20 1.28 9.89 -11.83
C GLY A 20 1.48 9.26 -10.45
N ALA A 21 1.63 7.94 -10.37
CA ALA A 21 1.88 7.21 -9.13
C ALA A 21 3.12 7.76 -8.40
N TRP A 22 4.24 7.96 -9.11
CA TRP A 22 5.45 8.52 -8.51
C TRP A 22 5.30 9.96 -8.05
N ALA A 23 4.52 10.78 -8.77
CA ALA A 23 4.22 12.14 -8.34
C ALA A 23 3.36 12.13 -7.06
N PHE A 24 2.31 11.30 -7.04
CA PHE A 24 1.45 11.12 -5.89
C PHE A 24 2.24 10.68 -4.65
N ILE A 25 3.07 9.62 -4.75
CA ILE A 25 3.84 9.09 -3.61
C ILE A 25 4.76 10.17 -3.03
N ARG A 26 5.47 10.93 -3.88
CA ARG A 26 6.34 12.02 -3.41
C ARG A 26 5.57 13.13 -2.70
N ASP A 27 4.42 13.51 -3.25
CA ASP A 27 3.60 14.55 -2.64
C ASP A 27 2.95 14.06 -1.35
N PHE A 28 2.49 12.81 -1.30
CA PHE A 28 1.94 12.18 -0.10
C PHE A 28 3.00 12.11 1.01
N ASP A 29 4.19 11.58 0.73
CA ASP A 29 5.32 11.55 1.68
C ASP A 29 5.61 12.95 2.27
N ALA A 30 5.77 13.94 1.39
CA ALA A 30 6.09 15.30 1.79
C ALA A 30 5.00 16.02 2.60
N HIS A 31 3.72 15.68 2.41
CA HIS A 31 2.59 16.41 2.98
C HIS A 31 1.83 15.68 4.09
N TRP A 32 1.89 14.34 4.12
CA TRP A 32 1.21 13.49 5.09
C TRP A 32 2.16 12.82 6.07
N LEU A 33 3.38 12.49 5.66
CA LEU A 33 4.36 11.80 6.50
C LEU A 33 5.49 12.74 6.97
N GLY A 34 5.58 13.93 6.38
CA GLY A 34 6.47 15.00 6.83
C GLY A 34 7.95 14.80 6.47
N ALA A 35 8.27 13.76 5.69
CA ALA A 35 9.62 13.51 5.21
C ALA A 35 9.84 14.18 3.84
N ALA A 36 10.96 14.90 3.70
CA ALA A 36 11.39 15.39 2.40
C ALA A 36 12.15 14.27 1.67
N PRO A 37 11.89 14.02 0.37
CA PRO A 37 12.60 13.00 -0.38
C PRO A 37 14.12 13.21 -0.32
N GLY A 38 14.84 12.17 0.09
CA GLY A 38 16.29 12.16 0.22
C GLY A 38 16.99 11.42 -0.92
N SER A 39 18.24 11.75 -1.20
CA SER A 39 19.06 11.01 -2.18
C SER A 39 19.44 9.59 -1.73
N GLY A 40 19.08 9.20 -0.50
CA GLY A 40 19.33 7.87 0.08
C GLY A 40 18.11 6.96 0.10
N ASP A 41 16.96 7.44 -0.36
CA ASP A 41 15.66 6.77 -0.22
C ASP A 41 15.54 5.55 -1.14
N GLY A 42 16.36 5.47 -2.18
CA GLY A 42 16.40 4.36 -3.12
C GLY A 42 17.66 3.50 -3.08
N TRP A 43 17.59 2.36 -3.75
CA TRP A 43 18.70 1.46 -4.03
C TRP A 43 19.59 1.99 -5.16
N ALA A 44 20.82 1.49 -5.25
CA ALA A 44 21.68 1.82 -6.38
C ALA A 44 21.32 0.94 -7.58
N GLN A 45 21.58 1.44 -8.80
CA GLN A 45 21.43 0.64 -10.02
C GLN A 45 22.20 -0.68 -9.95
N ALA A 46 23.40 -0.66 -9.35
CA ALA A 46 24.23 -1.86 -9.18
C ALA A 46 23.56 -2.92 -8.29
N ASP A 47 22.73 -2.53 -7.32
CA ASP A 47 21.99 -3.47 -6.47
C ASP A 47 20.89 -4.18 -7.29
N LEU A 48 20.24 -3.44 -8.20
CA LEU A 48 19.23 -3.99 -9.11
C LEU A 48 19.84 -4.88 -10.19
N ASP A 49 20.99 -4.48 -10.75
CA ASP A 49 21.69 -5.27 -11.75
C ASP A 49 22.20 -6.60 -11.13
N ALA A 50 22.68 -6.56 -9.89
CA ALA A 50 23.05 -7.77 -9.14
C ALA A 50 21.84 -8.67 -8.85
N ALA A 51 20.66 -8.10 -8.57
CA ALA A 51 19.42 -8.85 -8.43
C ALA A 51 19.04 -9.55 -9.73
N GLU A 52 19.06 -8.85 -10.86
CA GLU A 52 18.78 -9.42 -12.19
C GLU A 52 19.74 -10.56 -12.55
N GLU A 53 21.05 -10.37 -12.32
CA GLU A 53 22.06 -11.41 -12.57
C GLU A 53 21.80 -12.66 -11.72
N ARG A 54 21.50 -12.47 -10.43
CA ARG A 54 21.21 -13.56 -9.50
C ARG A 54 19.92 -14.31 -9.85
N LEU A 55 18.89 -13.59 -10.28
CA LEU A 55 17.58 -14.16 -10.61
C LEU A 55 17.54 -14.77 -12.02
N GLY A 56 18.45 -14.37 -12.91
CA GLY A 56 18.43 -14.77 -14.31
C GLY A 56 17.28 -14.14 -15.12
N VAL A 57 16.62 -13.12 -14.59
CA VAL A 57 15.52 -12.39 -15.25
C VAL A 57 15.76 -10.88 -15.20
N ARG A 58 15.10 -10.13 -16.07
CA ARG A 58 15.08 -8.66 -16.00
C ARG A 58 13.95 -8.20 -15.10
N LEU A 59 14.21 -7.21 -14.25
CA LEU A 59 13.17 -6.58 -13.45
C LEU A 59 12.34 -5.63 -14.36
N PRO A 60 11.01 -5.59 -14.20
CA PRO A 60 10.17 -4.63 -14.92
C PRO A 60 10.62 -3.19 -14.66
N ALA A 61 10.45 -2.31 -15.64
CA ALA A 61 10.92 -0.93 -15.55
C ALA A 61 10.33 -0.21 -14.32
N VAL A 62 9.02 -0.34 -14.10
CA VAL A 62 8.30 0.24 -12.95
C VAL A 62 8.82 -0.30 -11.61
N LEU A 63 9.20 -1.58 -11.52
CA LEU A 63 9.79 -2.14 -10.30
C LEU A 63 11.15 -1.51 -10.01
N ARG A 64 11.99 -1.35 -11.03
CA ARG A 64 13.29 -0.67 -10.91
C ARG A 64 13.10 0.78 -10.49
N GLU A 65 12.16 1.50 -11.11
CA GLU A 65 11.84 2.88 -10.76
C GLU A 65 11.45 3.03 -9.29
N ALA A 66 10.55 2.18 -8.78
CA ALA A 66 10.18 2.18 -7.37
C ALA A 66 11.38 1.98 -6.45
N TYR A 67 12.22 0.95 -6.72
CA TYR A 67 13.41 0.70 -5.92
C TYR A 67 14.42 1.84 -5.94
N LEU A 68 14.59 2.50 -7.07
CA LEU A 68 15.50 3.65 -7.22
C LEU A 68 14.97 4.92 -6.56
N LEU A 69 13.64 5.08 -6.47
CA LEU A 69 13.02 6.28 -5.91
C LEU A 69 12.90 6.19 -4.38
N PHE A 70 12.37 5.09 -3.85
CA PHE A 70 12.02 5.00 -2.43
C PHE A 70 12.14 3.57 -1.86
N GLY A 71 12.69 2.59 -2.57
CA GLY A 71 12.70 1.20 -2.11
C GLY A 71 13.56 0.90 -0.87
N ARG A 72 14.26 1.88 -0.28
CA ARG A 72 14.90 1.77 1.03
C ARG A 72 14.08 2.40 2.17
N ARG A 73 13.00 3.12 1.85
CA ARG A 73 12.10 3.76 2.81
C ARG A 73 11.12 2.72 3.37
N GLN A 74 11.60 1.94 4.34
CA GLN A 74 10.76 0.96 5.04
C GLN A 74 9.54 1.62 5.71
N ASP A 75 9.67 2.87 6.13
CA ASP A 75 8.56 3.68 6.65
C ASP A 75 7.45 3.94 5.61
N LEU A 76 7.74 3.81 4.31
CA LEU A 76 6.77 3.94 3.22
C LEU A 76 6.24 2.60 2.72
N THR A 77 7.03 1.53 2.84
CA THR A 77 6.74 0.28 2.14
C THR A 77 6.63 -0.92 3.06
N SER A 78 6.95 -0.77 4.35
CA SER A 78 7.14 -1.88 5.28
C SER A 78 6.96 -1.57 6.76
N ASN A 79 5.89 -0.85 7.13
CA ASN A 79 5.48 -0.72 8.54
C ASN A 79 4.70 -1.97 9.01
N HIS A 80 3.98 -2.62 8.10
CA HIS A 80 3.28 -3.87 8.33
C HIS A 80 3.89 -4.96 7.45
N ASP A 81 3.55 -5.01 6.17
CA ASP A 81 4.03 -6.03 5.23
C ASP A 81 5.43 -5.71 4.70
N VAL A 82 6.15 -6.68 4.18
CA VAL A 82 7.56 -6.48 3.82
C VAL A 82 7.74 -6.38 2.30
N LEU A 83 8.16 -5.21 1.82
CA LEU A 83 8.75 -5.07 0.49
C LEU A 83 10.15 -5.66 0.53
N LEU A 84 10.39 -6.71 -0.25
CA LEU A 84 11.68 -7.39 -0.30
C LEU A 84 12.76 -6.44 -0.82
N SER A 85 13.97 -6.47 -0.27
CA SER A 85 15.10 -5.78 -0.88
C SER A 85 15.49 -6.45 -2.21
N PRO A 86 16.26 -5.76 -3.10
CA PRO A 86 16.76 -6.37 -4.32
C PRO A 86 17.54 -7.68 -4.11
N ALA A 87 18.19 -7.85 -2.95
CA ALA A 87 18.91 -9.08 -2.61
C ALA A 87 17.97 -10.23 -2.19
N GLU A 88 16.76 -9.92 -1.75
CA GLU A 88 15.78 -10.86 -1.22
C GLU A 88 14.70 -11.25 -2.24
N LEU A 89 14.53 -10.48 -3.32
CA LEU A 89 13.71 -10.88 -4.47
C LEU A 89 14.02 -12.31 -4.89
N TYR A 90 13.00 -13.07 -5.26
CA TYR A 90 13.16 -14.45 -5.72
C TYR A 90 12.06 -14.84 -6.72
N VAL A 91 12.37 -15.83 -7.56
CA VAL A 91 11.37 -16.53 -8.37
C VAL A 91 10.82 -17.67 -7.54
N ASP A 92 9.50 -17.83 -7.49
CA ASP A 92 8.88 -18.89 -6.68
C ASP A 92 9.28 -20.30 -7.15
N ASP A 93 9.12 -21.29 -6.27
CA ASP A 93 9.56 -22.68 -6.53
C ASP A 93 8.89 -23.32 -7.75
N ALA A 94 7.71 -22.82 -8.15
CA ALA A 94 6.99 -23.28 -9.33
C ALA A 94 7.46 -22.59 -10.63
N GLU A 95 8.41 -21.66 -10.55
CA GLU A 95 8.91 -20.83 -11.65
C GLU A 95 7.78 -20.10 -12.40
N GLN A 96 6.81 -19.57 -11.65
CA GLN A 96 5.63 -18.88 -12.18
C GLN A 96 5.69 -17.37 -11.99
N ALA A 97 6.26 -16.89 -10.90
CA ALA A 97 6.26 -15.47 -10.57
C ALA A 97 7.56 -15.00 -9.89
N LEU A 98 7.93 -13.76 -10.19
CA LEU A 98 8.88 -12.98 -9.40
C LEU A 98 8.15 -12.42 -8.18
N VAL A 99 8.56 -12.83 -6.98
CA VAL A 99 8.00 -12.37 -5.71
C VAL A 99 8.76 -11.13 -5.24
N PHE A 100 8.01 -10.08 -4.88
CA PHE A 100 8.59 -8.81 -4.43
C PHE A 100 8.08 -8.32 -3.07
N ARG A 101 6.99 -8.90 -2.54
CA ARG A 101 6.42 -8.49 -1.24
C ARG A 101 5.85 -9.68 -0.50
N HIS A 102 5.97 -9.66 0.82
CA HIS A 102 5.39 -10.63 1.73
C HIS A 102 4.46 -9.98 2.73
N GLU A 103 3.40 -10.70 3.07
CA GLU A 103 2.60 -10.37 4.24
C GLU A 103 3.44 -10.66 5.49
N ASN A 104 3.28 -9.84 6.52
CA ASN A 104 4.20 -9.79 7.66
C ASN A 104 4.24 -11.06 8.54
N GLN A 105 3.20 -11.89 8.50
CA GLN A 105 3.11 -13.18 9.16
C GLN A 105 3.31 -14.35 8.18
N GLY A 106 3.57 -14.06 6.91
CA GLY A 106 3.73 -15.04 5.85
C GLY A 106 2.42 -15.62 5.34
N ALA A 107 1.27 -14.97 5.61
CA ALA A 107 -0.04 -15.44 5.17
C ALA A 107 -0.26 -15.27 3.66
N ALA A 108 0.50 -14.39 3.00
CA ALA A 108 0.43 -14.17 1.56
C ALA A 108 1.75 -13.64 0.99
N SER A 109 1.88 -13.73 -0.33
CA SER A 109 2.96 -13.12 -1.11
C SER A 109 2.40 -12.40 -2.32
N TRP A 110 3.04 -11.32 -2.75
CA TRP A 110 2.71 -10.61 -3.99
C TRP A 110 3.85 -10.71 -4.99
N GLY A 111 3.47 -10.85 -6.26
CA GLY A 111 4.41 -11.10 -7.33
C GLY A 111 3.91 -10.68 -8.70
N ILE A 112 4.80 -10.81 -9.68
CA ILE A 112 4.57 -10.54 -11.10
C ILE A 112 4.81 -11.85 -11.84
N LEU A 113 3.88 -12.27 -12.69
CA LEU A 113 4.04 -13.49 -13.46
C LEU A 113 5.25 -13.37 -14.41
N LEU A 114 6.01 -14.45 -14.58
CA LEU A 114 7.24 -14.41 -15.38
C LEU A 114 6.98 -14.07 -16.85
N ASP A 115 5.82 -14.42 -17.38
CA ASP A 115 5.42 -14.16 -18.76
C ASP A 115 5.05 -12.69 -19.02
N SER A 116 4.75 -11.91 -17.98
CA SER A 116 4.46 -10.47 -18.06
C SER A 116 5.64 -9.58 -17.67
N LEU A 117 6.80 -10.11 -17.28
CA LEU A 117 7.95 -9.32 -16.82
C LEU A 117 8.49 -8.29 -17.84
N LEU A 118 8.22 -8.50 -19.13
CA LEU A 118 8.64 -7.59 -20.20
C LEU A 118 7.64 -6.46 -20.48
N GLU A 119 6.49 -6.46 -19.81
CA GLU A 119 5.55 -5.35 -19.85
C GLU A 119 6.13 -4.16 -19.08
N ASP A 120 5.84 -2.94 -19.55
CA ASP A 120 6.36 -1.72 -18.92
C ASP A 120 5.85 -1.56 -17.48
N ASP A 121 4.58 -1.89 -17.25
CA ASP A 121 3.87 -1.79 -15.97
C ASP A 121 2.96 -3.01 -15.78
N PRO A 122 3.54 -4.16 -15.41
CA PRO A 122 2.82 -5.44 -15.39
C PRO A 122 1.78 -5.50 -14.27
N ALA A 123 0.78 -6.37 -14.43
CA ALA A 123 -0.17 -6.68 -13.36
C ALA A 123 0.51 -7.40 -12.18
N VAL A 124 -0.05 -7.18 -10.99
CA VAL A 124 0.36 -7.81 -9.73
C VAL A 124 -0.63 -8.90 -9.35
N PHE A 125 -0.09 -9.98 -8.80
CA PHE A 125 -0.83 -11.14 -8.33
C PHE A 125 -0.54 -11.38 -6.85
N ILE A 126 -1.52 -11.95 -6.15
CA ILE A 126 -1.40 -12.41 -4.76
C ILE A 126 -1.43 -13.93 -4.74
N ARG A 127 -0.65 -14.54 -3.84
CA ARG A 127 -0.72 -15.97 -3.53
C ARG A 127 -0.84 -16.15 -2.02
N PRO A 128 -1.98 -16.65 -1.51
CA PRO A 128 -2.11 -16.97 -0.09
C PRO A 128 -1.26 -18.18 0.28
N ASP A 129 -0.72 -18.19 1.49
CA ASP A 129 -0.08 -19.34 2.11
C ASP A 129 -1.15 -20.23 2.74
N LEU A 130 -1.53 -21.29 2.04
CA LEU A 130 -2.61 -22.18 2.44
C LEU A 130 -2.06 -23.42 3.16
N ALA A 131 -2.88 -24.02 4.03
CA ALA A 131 -2.55 -25.31 4.62
C ALA A 131 -2.42 -26.43 3.55
N ASP A 132 -3.25 -26.35 2.50
CA ASP A 132 -3.14 -27.20 1.31
C ASP A 132 -2.32 -26.50 0.23
N LYS A 133 -1.03 -26.80 0.19
CA LYS A 133 -0.08 -26.26 -0.80
C LYS A 133 -0.46 -26.57 -2.25
N SER A 134 -1.26 -27.60 -2.50
CA SER A 134 -1.70 -27.94 -3.86
C SER A 134 -2.83 -27.05 -4.38
N ALA A 135 -3.52 -26.32 -3.48
CA ALA A 135 -4.58 -25.38 -3.81
C ALA A 135 -4.07 -23.94 -4.03
N GLU A 136 -2.81 -23.66 -3.66
CA GLU A 136 -2.19 -22.37 -3.85
C GLU A 136 -2.05 -22.04 -5.34
N ARG A 137 -2.37 -20.79 -5.67
CA ARG A 137 -2.31 -20.27 -7.02
C ARG A 137 -2.11 -18.77 -6.96
N TRP A 138 -1.44 -18.22 -7.97
CA TRP A 138 -1.37 -16.78 -8.19
C TRP A 138 -2.73 -16.29 -8.69
N GLU A 139 -3.35 -15.39 -7.93
CA GLU A 139 -4.65 -14.79 -8.24
C GLU A 139 -4.46 -13.29 -8.54
N PRO A 140 -5.22 -12.70 -9.49
CA PRO A 140 -5.07 -11.29 -9.82
C PRO A 140 -5.24 -10.38 -8.59
N TRP A 141 -4.36 -9.39 -8.42
CA TRP A 141 -4.43 -8.42 -7.31
C TRP A 141 -4.65 -6.99 -7.81
N LEU A 142 -3.76 -6.46 -8.64
CA LEU A 142 -3.92 -5.12 -9.22
C LEU A 142 -3.44 -5.12 -10.66
N GLU A 143 -4.13 -4.37 -11.52
CA GLU A 143 -3.87 -4.38 -12.96
C GLU A 143 -2.51 -3.77 -13.37
N ARG A 144 -1.85 -3.04 -12.46
CA ARG A 144 -0.56 -2.37 -12.69
C ARG A 144 0.28 -2.37 -11.43
N LEU A 145 1.59 -2.56 -11.59
CA LEU A 145 2.57 -2.50 -10.52
C LEU A 145 2.71 -1.10 -9.94
N SER A 146 2.63 -0.05 -10.78
CA SER A 146 2.72 1.32 -10.27
C SER A 146 1.54 1.67 -9.35
N LEU A 147 0.35 1.14 -9.68
CA LEU A 147 -0.85 1.27 -8.86
C LEU A 147 -0.70 0.49 -7.55
N CYS A 148 -0.09 -0.69 -7.58
CA CYS A 148 0.26 -1.44 -6.39
C CYS A 148 1.22 -0.66 -5.48
N PHE A 149 2.18 0.11 -6.00
CA PHE A 149 3.01 0.95 -5.14
C PHE A 149 2.24 2.12 -4.50
N VAL A 150 1.24 2.69 -5.17
CA VAL A 150 0.33 3.67 -4.53
C VAL A 150 -0.45 3.01 -3.40
N GLU A 151 -0.94 1.79 -3.63
CA GLU A 151 -1.64 0.99 -2.63
C GLU A 151 -0.76 0.73 -1.40
N ILE A 152 0.45 0.20 -1.62
CA ILE A 152 1.43 -0.09 -0.58
C ILE A 152 1.67 1.15 0.26
N VAL A 153 2.02 2.29 -0.35
CA VAL A 153 2.33 3.51 0.42
C VAL A 153 1.14 4.00 1.25
N LEU A 154 -0.07 3.88 0.74
CA LEU A 154 -1.28 4.22 1.50
C LEU A 154 -1.51 3.23 2.65
N SER A 155 -1.47 1.94 2.38
CA SER A 155 -1.71 0.87 3.36
C SER A 155 -0.69 0.89 4.48
N GLU A 156 0.60 0.95 4.15
CA GLU A 156 1.67 0.98 5.13
C GLU A 156 1.63 2.24 5.99
N SER A 157 1.11 3.37 5.47
CA SER A 157 0.95 4.59 6.27
C SER A 157 -0.05 4.43 7.42
N LEU A 158 -1.02 3.51 7.30
CA LEU A 158 -2.02 3.23 8.34
C LEU A 158 -1.44 2.46 9.53
N HIS A 159 -0.20 1.95 9.43
CA HIS A 159 0.44 1.11 10.44
C HIS A 159 1.67 1.77 11.08
N ALA A 160 1.71 3.11 11.12
CA ALA A 160 2.91 3.84 11.53
C ALA A 160 3.45 3.40 12.90
N GLU A 161 4.78 3.21 12.97
CA GLU A 161 5.49 2.89 14.19
C GLU A 161 5.95 4.16 14.94
N HIS A 162 6.21 4.03 16.24
CA HIS A 162 6.85 5.05 17.08
C HIS A 162 6.06 6.37 17.21
N GLU A 163 6.65 7.51 16.86
CA GLU A 163 6.11 8.85 17.16
C GLU A 163 4.77 9.13 16.46
N ASP A 164 4.46 8.37 15.41
CA ASP A 164 3.21 8.45 14.64
C ASP A 164 2.16 7.42 15.09
N GLU A 165 2.44 6.56 16.07
CA GLU A 165 1.48 5.55 16.57
C GLU A 165 0.18 6.21 17.07
N GLU A 166 0.27 7.41 17.63
CA GLU A 166 -0.88 8.20 18.09
C GLU A 166 -1.76 8.73 16.93
N LEU A 167 -1.27 8.66 15.68
CA LEU A 167 -1.97 9.11 14.48
C LEU A 167 -2.68 7.98 13.74
N CYS A 168 -2.47 6.73 14.15
CA CYS A 168 -3.09 5.56 13.55
C CYS A 168 -3.95 4.80 14.57
N ASP A 169 -5.05 4.22 14.10
CA ASP A 169 -5.85 3.31 14.92
C ASP A 169 -6.55 2.25 14.08
N PHE A 170 -7.05 1.25 14.79
CA PHE A 170 -7.64 0.04 14.26
C PHE A 170 -8.91 -0.28 15.05
N LEU A 171 -9.97 -0.65 14.34
CA LEU A 171 -11.22 -1.14 14.90
C LEU A 171 -11.56 -2.50 14.27
N ASP A 172 -11.71 -3.51 15.13
CA ASP A 172 -12.10 -4.86 14.74
C ASP A 172 -13.63 -4.96 14.59
N ALA A 173 -14.09 -5.58 13.51
CA ALA A 173 -15.48 -5.89 13.21
C ALA A 173 -16.48 -4.73 13.49
N PRO A 174 -16.31 -3.55 12.85
CA PRO A 174 -17.27 -2.45 12.96
C PRO A 174 -18.68 -2.86 12.48
N ASP A 175 -19.72 -2.21 13.00
CA ASP A 175 -21.10 -2.42 12.52
C ASP A 175 -21.29 -1.79 11.13
N ASP A 176 -21.95 -2.52 10.22
CA ASP A 176 -22.23 -2.06 8.86
C ASP A 176 -23.04 -0.74 8.81
N ASP A 177 -23.98 -0.56 9.75
CA ASP A 177 -24.80 0.66 9.84
C ASP A 177 -23.92 1.86 10.27
N ASP A 178 -22.89 1.62 11.09
CA ASP A 178 -21.93 2.64 11.49
C ASP A 178 -20.98 2.98 10.34
N LEU A 179 -20.50 1.99 9.57
CA LEU A 179 -19.68 2.24 8.38
C LEU A 179 -20.40 3.10 7.33
N ALA A 180 -21.72 2.99 7.23
CA ALA A 180 -22.54 3.85 6.36
C ALA A 180 -22.50 5.33 6.76
N LEU A 181 -22.04 5.68 7.98
CA LEU A 181 -21.86 7.06 8.44
C LEU A 181 -20.70 7.78 7.76
N LEU A 182 -19.68 7.05 7.27
CA LEU A 182 -18.55 7.63 6.55
C LEU A 182 -19.04 8.45 5.35
N PRO A 183 -19.69 7.86 4.31
CA PRO A 183 -20.18 8.64 3.18
C PRO A 183 -21.29 9.63 3.56
N ALA A 184 -22.01 9.41 4.67
CA ALA A 184 -23.04 10.33 5.15
C ALA A 184 -22.48 11.62 5.79
N THR A 185 -21.22 11.60 6.26
CA THR A 185 -20.61 12.67 7.08
C THR A 185 -19.44 13.34 6.37
N ASN A 186 -19.51 13.46 5.04
CA ASN A 186 -18.52 14.09 4.16
C ASN A 186 -17.20 13.32 3.97
N PHE A 187 -17.15 12.02 4.23
CA PHE A 187 -16.03 11.22 3.72
C PHE A 187 -16.24 10.96 2.23
N VAL A 188 -15.19 11.17 1.45
CA VAL A 188 -15.21 10.90 0.01
C VAL A 188 -14.53 9.57 -0.25
N ARG A 189 -15.24 8.65 -0.93
CA ARG A 189 -14.63 7.41 -1.40
C ARG A 189 -13.51 7.73 -2.40
N LEU A 190 -12.32 7.25 -2.12
CA LEU A 190 -11.15 7.42 -2.98
C LEU A 190 -11.27 6.54 -4.24
N PRO A 191 -10.71 6.99 -5.38
CA PRO A 191 -10.86 6.31 -6.67
C PRO A 191 -9.88 5.14 -6.82
N PHE A 192 -9.84 4.23 -5.83
CA PHE A 192 -9.07 3.00 -5.91
C PHE A 192 -9.86 1.93 -6.69
N PRO A 193 -9.22 1.10 -7.55
CA PRO A 193 -9.90 -0.05 -8.12
C PRO A 193 -10.36 -1.01 -7.02
N SER A 194 -11.38 -1.80 -7.33
CA SER A 194 -11.77 -2.95 -6.50
C SER A 194 -10.66 -4.00 -6.54
N TYR A 195 -10.34 -4.57 -5.37
CA TYR A 195 -9.41 -5.68 -5.25
C TYR A 195 -10.09 -6.96 -5.80
N PRO A 196 -9.45 -7.74 -6.69
CA PRO A 196 -10.08 -8.88 -7.36
C PRO A 196 -10.27 -10.12 -6.49
N VAL A 197 -9.56 -10.22 -5.35
CA VAL A 197 -9.59 -11.37 -4.45
C VAL A 197 -10.09 -10.93 -3.08
N GLY A 198 -11.24 -11.44 -2.70
CA GLY A 198 -11.82 -11.28 -1.36
C GLY A 198 -12.89 -10.19 -1.25
N GLU A 199 -13.02 -9.80 0.00
CA GLU A 199 -13.88 -8.80 0.64
C GLU A 199 -13.68 -7.37 0.05
N GLU A 200 -14.74 -6.54 -0.04
CA GLU A 200 -14.65 -5.18 -0.64
C GLU A 200 -13.78 -4.23 0.19
N THR A 201 -12.48 -4.10 -0.13
CA THR A 201 -11.65 -3.02 0.42
C THR A 201 -12.06 -1.66 -0.16
N ARG A 202 -12.38 -0.70 0.72
CA ARG A 202 -12.82 0.65 0.40
C ARG A 202 -11.94 1.67 1.09
N TRP A 203 -11.60 2.73 0.37
CA TRP A 203 -10.79 3.83 0.85
C TRP A 203 -11.62 5.10 0.94
N PHE A 204 -11.47 5.84 2.03
CA PHE A 204 -12.19 7.07 2.30
C PHE A 204 -11.24 8.18 2.76
N LEU A 205 -11.52 9.40 2.31
CA LEU A 205 -10.84 10.61 2.76
C LEU A 205 -11.84 11.51 3.50
N GLY A 206 -11.58 11.74 4.77
CA GLY A 206 -12.21 12.78 5.59
C GLY A 206 -11.36 14.04 5.68
N HIS A 207 -11.75 14.97 6.54
CA HIS A 207 -10.94 16.17 6.79
C HIS A 207 -9.65 15.80 7.53
N ASP A 208 -8.52 15.79 6.82
CA ASP A 208 -7.19 15.42 7.31
C ASP A 208 -7.10 14.01 7.92
N VAL A 209 -7.93 13.07 7.44
CA VAL A 209 -7.92 11.67 7.89
C VAL A 209 -8.18 10.71 6.73
N LEU A 210 -7.38 9.66 6.65
CA LEU A 210 -7.51 8.56 5.71
C LEU A 210 -8.12 7.37 6.44
N VAL A 211 -9.09 6.70 5.81
CA VAL A 211 -9.74 5.51 6.38
C VAL A 211 -9.75 4.41 5.33
N ARG A 212 -9.38 3.20 5.74
CA ARG A 212 -9.48 1.98 4.95
C ARG A 212 -10.42 1.02 5.67
N ASP A 213 -11.42 0.55 4.95
CA ASP A 213 -12.36 -0.46 5.39
C ASP A 213 -12.13 -1.72 4.56
N ASP A 214 -11.85 -2.83 5.23
CA ASP A 214 -11.69 -4.15 4.62
C ASP A 214 -12.97 -4.96 4.83
N ASP A 215 -14.03 -4.57 4.09
CA ASP A 215 -15.36 -5.21 4.07
C ASP A 215 -16.00 -5.44 5.44
N GLY A 216 -15.87 -4.48 6.34
CA GLY A 216 -16.45 -4.57 7.68
C GLY A 216 -15.77 -5.58 8.60
N THR A 217 -14.68 -6.22 8.18
CA THR A 217 -13.86 -7.02 9.11
C THR A 217 -12.94 -6.14 9.93
N VAL A 218 -12.35 -5.12 9.29
CA VAL A 218 -11.42 -4.20 9.92
C VAL A 218 -11.62 -2.80 9.36
N LEU A 219 -11.58 -1.80 10.26
CA LEU A 219 -11.43 -0.40 9.90
C LEU A 219 -10.09 0.13 10.41
N LEU A 220 -9.27 0.64 9.49
CA LEU A 220 -8.02 1.31 9.79
C LEU A 220 -8.15 2.81 9.52
N ALA A 221 -7.58 3.64 10.38
CA ALA A 221 -7.60 5.08 10.23
C ALA A 221 -6.23 5.70 10.47
N ARG A 222 -5.85 6.70 9.66
CA ARG A 222 -4.70 7.58 9.89
C ARG A 222 -5.13 9.04 9.83
N GLY A 223 -5.03 9.75 10.95
CA GLY A 223 -5.13 11.20 10.99
C GLY A 223 -3.80 11.87 10.59
N ARG A 224 -3.84 13.07 10.02
CA ARG A 224 -2.64 13.95 9.96
C ARG A 224 -2.36 14.64 11.30
N THR A 225 -3.35 14.61 12.18
CA THR A 225 -3.34 15.17 13.54
C THR A 225 -4.14 14.24 14.44
N PRO A 226 -3.87 14.18 15.75
CA PRO A 226 -4.67 13.40 16.69
C PRO A 226 -6.15 13.79 16.66
N GLU A 227 -6.45 15.09 16.53
CA GLU A 227 -7.83 15.58 16.46
C GLU A 227 -8.57 15.10 15.19
N ALA A 228 -7.84 14.77 14.12
CA ALA A 228 -8.44 14.20 12.92
C ALA A 228 -8.80 12.74 13.08
N LEU A 229 -7.98 11.98 13.81
CA LEU A 229 -8.26 10.59 14.17
C LEU A 229 -9.43 10.50 15.17
N ASP A 230 -9.44 11.36 16.19
CA ASP A 230 -10.53 11.40 17.18
C ASP A 230 -11.90 11.66 16.54
N ARG A 231 -11.98 12.43 15.45
CA ARG A 231 -13.23 12.62 14.70
C ARG A 231 -13.75 11.33 14.08
N VAL A 232 -12.89 10.40 13.67
CA VAL A 232 -13.30 9.09 13.16
C VAL A 232 -13.79 8.23 14.31
N ARG A 233 -13.05 8.20 15.42
CA ARG A 233 -13.43 7.45 16.63
C ARG A 233 -14.77 7.92 17.21
N ASP A 234 -15.04 9.22 17.18
CA ASP A 234 -16.33 9.79 17.62
C ASP A 234 -17.48 9.48 16.65
N LEU A 235 -17.17 9.31 15.37
CA LEU A 235 -18.16 9.03 14.33
C LEU A 235 -18.55 7.56 14.29
N ILE A 236 -17.57 6.67 14.42
CA ILE A 236 -17.73 5.21 14.32
C ILE A 236 -17.51 4.62 15.72
N PRO A 237 -18.59 4.26 16.44
CA PRO A 237 -18.47 3.70 17.77
C PRO A 237 -17.80 2.33 17.72
N GLY A 238 -16.99 2.03 18.73
CA GLY A 238 -16.31 0.74 18.82
C GLY A 238 -15.15 0.75 19.81
N ASP A 239 -14.62 -0.43 20.10
CA ASP A 239 -13.44 -0.61 20.94
C ASP A 239 -12.18 -0.44 20.07
N TRP A 240 -11.86 0.80 19.74
CA TRP A 240 -10.65 1.18 19.01
C TRP A 240 -9.40 0.78 19.81
N LEU A 241 -8.43 0.15 19.14
CA LEU A 241 -7.28 -0.48 19.79
C LEU A 241 -6.46 0.49 20.64
N ASN A 242 -6.24 1.69 20.13
CA ASN A 242 -5.38 2.69 20.75
C ASN A 242 -6.16 3.89 21.31
N ASP A 243 -7.49 3.82 21.43
CA ASP A 243 -8.27 4.93 22.00
C ASP A 243 -8.10 4.98 23.52
N PRO A 244 -7.51 6.05 24.09
CA PRO A 244 -7.25 6.14 25.52
C PRO A 244 -8.48 6.59 26.34
N ARG A 245 -9.65 6.84 25.70
CA ARG A 245 -10.80 7.54 26.29
C ARG A 245 -11.79 6.64 27.02
#